data_AF-A0A547PA91-F1
#
_entry.id   AF-A0A547PA91-F1
#
_cell.length_a   1.000
_cell.length_b   1.000
_cell.length_c   1.000
_cell.angle_alpha   90.00
_cell.angle_beta   90.00
_cell.angle_gamma   90.00
#
_symmetry.space_group_name_H-M   'P 1'
#
loop_
_entity.id
_entity.type
_entity.pdbx_description
1 polymer ?
#
loop_
_entity_poly.entity_id
_entity_poly.type
_entity_poly.pdbx_seq_one_letter_code
_entity_poly.pdbx_strand_id
1 'polypeptide(L)'
;MAKKDEPETPDKSKGGKMKIIIIALVMLGVGAGGAYGAFAAGLIGAEADSGPDVPELVRKGESDPYSPPGDTKDSGPVIYGDGGSEFRTAYYGFEDSFTSNLSDSPGLIQVELAVSTRHDGRVLQWVGNHELAIRSAILAQLAATPEADVYSVEGKEDLSKRLTAAINAVLEENEGFGGIEAVHFKGFLVQ
;
A
#
# COMPACT_ATOMS: atom_id res chain seq x y z
N MET A 1 13.94 -23.15 -102.10
CA MET A 1 14.76 -24.02 -101.23
C MET A 1 14.84 -23.30 -99.88
N ALA A 2 14.00 -23.65 -98.89
CA ALA A 2 14.33 -24.45 -97.69
C ALA A 2 15.51 -23.84 -96.88
N LYS A 3 15.47 -23.52 -95.58
CA LYS A 3 14.71 -24.00 -94.39
C LYS A 3 15.02 -23.04 -93.18
N LYS A 4 14.04 -22.83 -92.27
CA LYS A 4 14.10 -22.68 -90.76
C LYS A 4 15.06 -21.67 -90.07
N ASP A 5 14.79 -21.00 -88.93
CA ASP A 5 13.91 -21.16 -87.74
C ASP A 5 13.63 -19.78 -87.05
N GLU A 6 12.46 -19.58 -86.40
CA GLU A 6 12.22 -18.65 -85.25
C GLU A 6 12.55 -19.41 -83.93
N PRO A 7 12.42 -18.87 -82.69
CA PRO A 7 12.65 -17.54 -82.08
C PRO A 7 13.61 -17.68 -80.84
N GLU A 8 13.80 -16.67 -79.97
CA GLU A 8 13.82 -16.84 -78.49
C GLU A 8 14.18 -15.54 -77.72
N THR A 9 13.25 -15.11 -76.87
CA THR A 9 13.49 -14.26 -75.67
C THR A 9 14.12 -15.09 -74.55
N PRO A 10 15.03 -14.52 -73.73
CA PRO A 10 14.84 -14.58 -72.27
C PRO A 10 15.46 -13.36 -71.53
N ASP A 11 15.28 -13.07 -70.25
CA ASP A 11 14.32 -13.37 -69.17
C ASP A 11 14.70 -12.39 -68.02
N LYS A 12 13.73 -11.95 -67.21
CA LYS A 12 13.88 -10.99 -66.11
C LYS A 12 14.36 -11.67 -64.82
N SER A 13 15.32 -11.05 -64.14
CA SER A 13 15.98 -11.55 -62.94
C SER A 13 15.09 -11.63 -61.69
N LYS A 14 15.11 -12.80 -61.03
CA LYS A 14 14.23 -13.22 -59.92
C LYS A 14 14.95 -13.30 -58.55
N GLY A 15 15.99 -12.49 -58.32
CA GLY A 15 16.92 -12.64 -57.18
C GLY A 15 16.69 -11.74 -55.94
N GLY A 16 15.97 -10.61 -56.07
CA GLY A 16 15.89 -9.60 -54.99
C GLY A 16 14.86 -9.91 -53.89
N LYS A 17 13.70 -10.45 -54.26
CA LYS A 17 12.56 -10.62 -53.34
C LYS A 17 12.75 -11.75 -52.32
N MET A 18 13.54 -12.77 -52.66
CA MET A 18 13.82 -13.91 -51.77
C MET A 18 14.67 -13.52 -50.56
N LYS A 19 15.62 -12.59 -50.71
CA LYS A 19 16.49 -12.14 -49.61
C LYS A 19 15.73 -11.35 -48.54
N ILE A 20 14.74 -10.55 -48.95
CA ILE A 20 13.91 -9.75 -48.02
C ILE A 20 13.03 -10.67 -47.15
N ILE A 21 12.49 -11.75 -47.73
CA ILE A 21 11.67 -12.72 -46.99
C ILE A 21 12.51 -13.47 -45.95
N ILE A 22 13.75 -13.84 -46.28
CA ILE A 22 14.65 -14.52 -45.34
C ILE A 22 15.03 -13.60 -44.17
N ILE A 23 15.34 -12.33 -44.43
CA ILE A 23 15.65 -11.36 -43.36
C ILE A 23 14.45 -11.12 -42.45
N ALA A 24 13.24 -11.02 -43.01
CA ALA A 24 12.01 -10.88 -42.23
C ALA A 24 11.75 -12.11 -41.34
N LEU A 25 11.98 -13.32 -41.85
CA LEU A 25 11.82 -14.56 -41.08
C LEU A 25 12.86 -14.70 -39.95
N VAL A 26 14.11 -14.29 -40.20
CA VAL A 26 15.16 -14.29 -39.16
C VAL A 26 14.85 -13.26 -38.07
N MET A 27 14.39 -12.06 -38.43
CA MET A 27 13.95 -11.06 -37.45
C MET A 27 12.75 -11.54 -36.62
N LEU A 28 11.78 -12.22 -37.24
CA LEU A 28 10.64 -12.78 -36.52
C LEU A 28 11.06 -13.92 -35.57
N GLY A 29 11.98 -14.78 -36.02
CA GLY A 29 12.53 -15.88 -35.22
C GLY A 29 13.36 -15.40 -34.02
N VAL A 30 14.16 -14.34 -34.18
CA VAL A 30 14.92 -13.73 -33.09
C VAL A 30 14.01 -12.94 -32.16
N GLY A 31 12.99 -12.25 -32.66
CA GLY A 31 12.01 -11.53 -31.84
C GLY A 31 11.18 -12.46 -30.95
N ALA A 32 10.62 -13.53 -31.53
CA ALA A 32 9.84 -14.52 -30.78
C ALA A 32 10.72 -15.41 -29.89
N GLY A 33 11.88 -15.86 -30.38
CA GLY A 33 12.82 -16.69 -29.63
C GLY A 33 13.57 -15.94 -28.54
N GLY A 34 13.86 -14.65 -28.74
CA GLY A 34 14.50 -13.79 -27.74
C GLY A 34 13.56 -13.44 -26.59
N ALA A 35 12.30 -13.12 -26.89
CA ALA A 35 11.28 -12.90 -25.85
C ALA A 35 11.01 -14.18 -25.04
N TYR A 36 10.87 -15.33 -25.71
CA TYR A 36 10.71 -16.62 -25.05
C TYR A 36 11.95 -17.02 -24.24
N GLY A 37 13.15 -16.82 -24.79
CA GLY A 37 14.41 -17.13 -24.11
C GLY A 37 14.63 -16.25 -22.87
N ALA A 38 14.27 -14.98 -22.93
CA ALA A 38 14.35 -14.07 -21.79
C ALA A 38 13.26 -14.34 -20.73
N PHE A 39 12.07 -14.81 -21.14
CA PHE A 39 11.05 -15.34 -20.23
C PHE A 39 11.52 -16.64 -19.55
N ALA A 40 12.03 -17.61 -20.31
CA ALA A 40 12.54 -18.88 -19.80
C ALA A 40 13.80 -18.73 -18.93
N ALA A 41 14.62 -17.71 -19.20
CA ALA A 41 15.78 -17.35 -18.38
C ALA A 41 15.41 -16.50 -17.13
N GLY A 42 14.13 -16.22 -16.91
CA GLY A 42 13.65 -15.44 -15.76
C GLY A 42 13.96 -13.94 -15.83
N LEU A 43 14.46 -13.43 -16.95
CA LEU A 43 14.81 -12.02 -17.14
C LEU A 43 13.59 -11.12 -17.41
N ILE A 44 12.48 -11.69 -17.90
CA ILE A 44 11.23 -10.96 -18.24
C ILE A 44 10.02 -11.49 -17.44
N GLY A 45 10.25 -12.39 -16.48
CA GLY A 45 9.20 -13.02 -15.67
C GLY A 45 9.63 -13.26 -14.23
N ALA A 46 10.57 -12.46 -13.72
CA ALA A 46 10.79 -12.37 -12.28
C ALA A 46 9.59 -11.64 -11.66
N GLU A 47 8.46 -12.34 -11.61
CA GLU A 47 7.49 -12.14 -10.54
C GLU A 47 8.30 -12.42 -9.28
N ALA A 48 8.82 -11.35 -8.69
CA ALA A 48 9.25 -11.38 -7.31
C ALA A 48 8.09 -12.04 -6.57
N ASP A 49 8.39 -13.05 -5.78
CA ASP A 49 7.47 -13.73 -4.89
C ASP A 49 7.00 -12.69 -3.86
N SER A 50 6.18 -11.74 -4.30
CA SER A 50 5.45 -10.81 -3.47
C SER A 50 4.44 -11.70 -2.79
N GLY A 51 4.65 -11.90 -1.50
CA GLY A 51 3.72 -12.63 -0.64
C GLY A 51 2.29 -12.09 -0.75
N PRO A 52 1.37 -12.50 0.14
CA PRO A 52 0.04 -11.88 0.16
C PRO A 52 0.19 -10.35 0.14
N ASP A 53 -0.59 -9.66 -0.71
CA ASP A 53 -0.52 -8.21 -0.91
C ASP A 53 -0.98 -7.46 0.35
N VAL A 54 -0.14 -7.48 1.38
CA VAL A 54 -0.38 -6.88 2.69
C VAL A 54 0.49 -5.64 2.86
N PRO A 55 0.06 -4.66 3.65
CA PRO A 55 0.85 -3.47 3.95
C PRO A 55 2.22 -3.80 4.55
N GLU A 56 3.29 -3.31 3.93
CA GLU A 56 4.67 -3.57 4.36
C GLU A 56 5.20 -2.47 5.28
N LEU A 57 6.15 -2.82 6.15
CA LEU A 57 6.82 -1.83 7.01
C LEU A 57 7.74 -0.92 6.16
N VAL A 58 7.65 0.39 6.36
CA VAL A 58 8.44 1.36 5.58
C VAL A 58 9.62 1.87 6.40
N ARG A 59 10.83 1.78 5.85
CA ARG A 59 12.03 2.28 6.55
C ARG A 59 12.11 3.80 6.55
N LYS A 60 12.82 4.34 7.54
CA LYS A 60 13.20 5.75 7.56
C LYS A 60 14.01 6.10 6.30
N GLY A 61 13.57 7.11 5.56
CA GLY A 61 14.22 7.55 4.32
C GLY A 61 13.80 6.78 3.06
N GLU A 62 12.96 5.76 3.21
CA GLU A 62 12.33 5.06 2.09
C GLU A 62 11.05 5.80 1.65
N SER A 63 10.78 5.82 0.34
CA SER A 63 9.57 6.42 -0.20
C SER A 63 8.37 5.48 -0.03
N ASP A 64 7.30 5.98 0.58
CA ASP A 64 6.02 5.29 0.62
C ASP A 64 5.19 5.64 -0.64
N PRO A 65 4.94 4.68 -1.56
CA PRO A 65 4.15 4.94 -2.76
C PRO A 65 2.66 5.19 -2.46
N TYR A 66 2.18 4.83 -1.27
CA TYR A 66 0.79 4.96 -0.85
C TYR A 66 0.58 6.11 0.14
N SER A 67 1.60 6.93 0.40
CA SER A 67 1.50 8.07 1.31
C SER A 67 0.47 9.08 0.76
N PRO A 68 -0.39 9.66 1.63
CA PRO A 68 -1.36 10.66 1.20
C PRO A 68 -0.69 11.85 0.48
N PRO A 69 -1.35 12.43 -0.56
CA PRO A 69 -0.82 13.58 -1.27
C PRO A 69 -0.77 14.81 -0.35
N GLY A 70 0.40 15.07 0.22
CA GLY A 70 0.65 16.19 1.14
C GLY A 70 1.87 15.97 2.05
N ASP A 71 2.20 14.72 2.36
CA ASP A 71 3.28 14.39 3.30
C ASP A 71 4.69 14.61 2.74
N THR A 72 4.87 14.61 1.41
CA THR A 72 6.20 14.53 0.77
C THR A 72 6.53 15.68 -0.18
N LYS A 73 5.58 16.58 -0.49
CA LYS A 73 5.80 17.61 -1.54
C LYS A 73 6.31 18.96 -1.06
N ASP A 74 6.00 19.36 0.18
CA ASP A 74 6.35 20.70 0.70
C ASP A 74 7.23 20.69 1.97
N SER A 75 7.47 19.49 2.53
CA SER A 75 8.38 19.30 3.66
C SER A 75 9.73 18.84 3.12
N GLY A 76 10.79 19.60 3.35
CA GLY A 76 12.16 19.21 2.96
C GLY A 76 12.56 17.80 3.46
N PRO A 77 13.73 17.27 3.05
CA PRO A 77 14.14 15.92 3.42
C PRO A 77 14.07 15.71 4.94
N VAL A 78 13.28 14.72 5.37
CA VAL A 78 13.12 14.38 6.78
C VAL A 78 14.44 13.82 7.30
N ILE A 79 15.07 14.52 8.24
CA ILE A 79 16.28 14.06 8.92
C ILE A 79 15.84 13.24 10.13
N TYR A 80 16.06 11.93 10.07
CA TYR A 80 15.78 11.04 11.19
C TYR A 80 16.95 11.00 12.17
N GLY A 81 16.65 10.95 13.48
CA GLY A 81 17.66 10.71 14.51
C GLY A 81 18.08 9.23 14.57
N ASP A 82 19.26 8.99 15.16
CA ASP A 82 19.89 7.66 15.29
C ASP A 82 19.18 6.72 16.29
N GLY A 83 18.23 7.25 17.08
CA GLY A 83 17.47 6.50 18.07
C GLY A 83 16.11 5.99 17.58
N GLY A 84 15.59 4.98 18.27
CA GLY A 84 14.24 4.43 18.06
C GLY A 84 14.16 3.36 16.97
N SER A 85 12.97 3.19 16.40
CA SER A 85 12.72 2.19 15.33
C SER A 85 13.45 2.55 14.03
N GLU A 86 13.86 1.55 13.24
CA GLU A 86 14.36 1.72 11.87
C GLU A 86 13.25 2.12 10.88
N PHE A 87 11.98 1.89 11.26
CA PHE A 87 10.82 2.20 10.46
C PHE A 87 10.32 3.61 10.72
N ARG A 88 9.77 4.26 9.68
CA ARG A 88 9.08 5.54 9.86
C ARG A 88 7.76 5.30 10.60
N THR A 89 7.31 6.29 11.36
CA THR A 89 5.96 6.28 11.94
C THR A 89 5.12 7.30 11.19
N ALA A 90 4.02 6.86 10.61
CA ALA A 90 3.00 7.70 9.99
C ALA A 90 1.81 7.83 10.94
N TYR A 91 1.15 8.98 10.93
CA TYR A 91 0.03 9.29 11.83
C TYR A 91 -1.22 9.65 11.04
N TYR A 92 -2.38 9.21 11.51
CA TYR A 92 -3.68 9.67 11.05
C TYR A 92 -4.42 10.27 12.25
N GLY A 93 -4.74 11.56 12.17
CA GLY A 93 -5.54 12.24 13.18
C GLY A 93 -7.00 12.22 12.79
N PHE A 94 -7.87 11.76 13.69
CA PHE A 94 -9.31 11.92 13.48
C PHE A 94 -9.67 13.41 13.58
N GLU A 95 -10.52 13.88 12.66
CA GLU A 95 -10.93 15.29 12.63
C GLU A 95 -11.86 15.62 13.80
N ASP A 96 -12.86 14.77 14.04
CA ASP A 96 -13.84 14.97 15.11
C ASP A 96 -13.43 14.31 16.42
N SER A 97 -13.70 15.00 17.54
CA SER A 97 -13.59 14.41 18.88
C SER A 97 -14.62 13.31 19.13
N PHE A 98 -14.31 12.41 20.05
CA PHE A 98 -15.19 11.32 20.49
C PHE A 98 -15.73 11.67 21.87
N THR A 99 -17.05 11.59 22.02
CA THR A 99 -17.74 11.86 23.28
C THR A 99 -18.56 10.64 23.68
N SER A 100 -18.40 10.19 24.92
CA SER A 100 -19.14 9.05 25.48
C SER A 100 -19.38 9.24 26.97
N ASN A 101 -20.42 8.58 27.48
CA ASN A 101 -20.55 8.36 28.92
C ASN A 101 -19.50 7.32 29.37
N LEU A 102 -19.13 7.35 30.65
CA LEU A 102 -18.28 6.35 31.28
C LEU A 102 -19.12 5.22 31.87
N SER A 103 -18.52 4.02 31.99
CA SER A 103 -19.21 2.88 32.60
C SER A 103 -19.49 3.16 34.07
N ASP A 104 -20.71 2.84 34.50
CA ASP A 104 -21.16 2.93 35.89
C ASP A 104 -20.99 4.32 36.53
N SER A 105 -20.95 5.37 35.70
CA SER A 105 -20.78 6.75 36.14
C SER A 105 -21.66 7.71 35.34
N PRO A 106 -22.15 8.81 35.96
CA PRO A 106 -22.76 9.91 35.23
C PRO A 106 -21.73 10.76 34.45
N GLY A 107 -20.43 10.51 34.64
CA GLY A 107 -19.34 11.25 34.03
C GLY A 107 -19.26 11.07 32.51
N LEU A 108 -18.86 12.15 31.84
CA LEU A 108 -18.71 12.20 30.39
C LEU A 108 -17.24 12.35 30.05
N ILE A 109 -16.77 11.56 29.08
CA ILE A 109 -15.44 11.68 28.51
C ILE A 109 -15.52 12.27 27.10
N GLN A 110 -14.64 13.22 26.80
CA GLN A 110 -14.39 13.74 25.46
C GLN A 110 -12.89 13.60 25.14
N VAL A 111 -12.57 12.88 24.07
CA VAL A 111 -11.19 12.63 23.62
C VAL A 111 -10.99 13.01 22.17
N GLU A 112 -9.81 13.52 21.86
CA GLU A 112 -9.31 13.67 20.50
C GLU A 112 -8.22 12.62 20.28
N LEU A 113 -8.32 11.86 19.18
CA LEU A 113 -7.47 10.69 18.95
C LEU A 113 -6.65 10.84 17.67
N ALA A 114 -5.50 10.18 17.64
CA ALA A 114 -4.74 9.88 16.44
C ALA A 114 -4.24 8.44 16.49
N VAL A 115 -4.10 7.79 15.34
CA VAL A 115 -3.47 6.47 15.23
C VAL A 115 -2.10 6.59 14.60
N SER A 116 -1.20 5.68 14.95
CA SER A 116 0.10 5.55 14.29
C SER A 116 0.28 4.18 13.66
N THR A 117 0.95 4.15 12.52
CA THR A 117 1.40 2.92 11.86
C THR A 117 2.85 3.05 11.41
N ARG A 118 3.54 1.92 11.31
CA ARG A 118 4.85 1.81 10.64
C ARG A 118 4.75 1.19 9.25
N HIS A 119 3.54 0.76 8.87
CA HIS A 119 3.26 0.20 7.56
C HIS A 119 3.16 1.30 6.50
N ASP A 120 3.06 0.88 5.24
CA ASP A 120 2.79 1.78 4.12
C ASP A 120 1.43 2.48 4.25
N GLY A 121 1.23 3.50 3.41
CA GLY A 121 0.10 4.40 3.50
C GLY A 121 -1.26 3.75 3.27
N ARG A 122 -1.33 2.50 2.81
CA ARG A 122 -2.61 1.77 2.66
C ARG A 122 -3.33 1.64 4.00
N VAL A 123 -2.60 1.38 5.08
CA VAL A 123 -3.21 1.28 6.42
C VAL A 123 -3.92 2.59 6.80
N LEU A 124 -3.32 3.75 6.51
CA LEU A 124 -3.94 5.04 6.80
C LEU A 124 -5.12 5.34 5.87
N GLN A 125 -5.05 4.94 4.61
CA GLN A 125 -6.18 5.03 3.68
C GLN A 125 -7.35 4.17 4.17
N TRP A 126 -7.09 2.96 4.66
CA TRP A 126 -8.13 2.09 5.23
C TRP A 126 -8.74 2.65 6.51
N VAL A 127 -7.93 3.27 7.38
CA VAL A 127 -8.46 4.00 8.54
C VAL A 127 -9.44 5.09 8.11
N GLY A 128 -9.09 5.87 7.08
CA GLY A 128 -10.00 6.88 6.52
C GLY A 128 -11.25 6.27 5.88
N ASN A 129 -11.11 5.22 5.08
CA ASN A 129 -12.22 4.55 4.40
C ASN A 129 -13.23 3.93 5.37
N HIS A 130 -12.74 3.36 6.48
CA HIS A 130 -13.54 2.68 7.49
C HIS A 130 -13.74 3.51 8.76
N GLU A 131 -13.57 4.84 8.67
CA GLU A 131 -13.64 5.72 9.84
C GLU A 131 -14.96 5.57 10.59
N LEU A 132 -16.08 5.36 9.89
CA LEU A 132 -17.39 5.16 10.51
C LEU A 132 -17.42 3.91 11.43
N ALA A 133 -16.93 2.78 10.92
CA ALA A 133 -16.88 1.53 11.68
C ALA A 133 -15.91 1.63 12.86
N ILE A 134 -14.73 2.22 12.61
CA ILE A 134 -13.72 2.51 13.64
C ILE A 134 -14.29 3.41 14.74
N ARG A 135 -15.00 4.48 14.38
CA ARG A 135 -15.64 5.40 15.32
C ARG A 135 -16.65 4.69 16.19
N SER A 136 -17.48 3.81 15.62
CA SER A 136 -18.41 2.99 16.38
C SER A 136 -17.68 2.09 17.39
N ALA A 137 -16.61 1.43 16.98
CA ALA A 137 -15.81 0.56 17.85
C ALA A 137 -15.13 1.35 18.99
N ILE A 138 -14.58 2.53 18.69
CA ILE A 138 -13.99 3.44 19.69
C ILE A 138 -15.04 3.85 20.73
N LEU A 139 -16.23 4.30 20.29
CA LEU A 139 -17.29 4.71 21.21
C LEU A 139 -17.74 3.56 22.13
N ALA A 140 -17.81 2.33 21.62
CA ALA A 140 -18.12 1.16 22.44
C ALA A 140 -17.05 0.92 23.53
N GLN A 141 -15.76 1.06 23.19
CA GLN A 141 -14.67 0.93 24.16
C GLN A 141 -14.64 2.05 25.19
N LEU A 142 -14.97 3.29 24.80
CA LEU A 142 -15.08 4.41 25.73
C LEU A 142 -16.25 4.20 26.70
N ALA A 143 -17.42 3.80 26.19
CA ALA A 143 -18.60 3.52 27.01
C ALA A 143 -18.39 2.39 28.03
N ALA A 144 -17.56 1.39 27.68
CA ALA A 144 -17.21 0.29 28.57
C ALA A 144 -16.10 0.64 29.59
N THR A 145 -15.55 1.86 29.57
CA THR A 145 -14.43 2.24 30.43
C THR A 145 -14.92 2.78 31.78
N PRO A 146 -14.48 2.21 32.91
CA PRO A 146 -14.77 2.75 34.24
C PRO A 146 -14.17 4.14 34.46
N GLU A 147 -14.84 4.96 35.27
CA GLU A 147 -14.35 6.31 35.57
C GLU A 147 -13.00 6.32 36.30
N ALA A 148 -12.71 5.34 37.17
CA ALA A 148 -11.42 5.28 37.87
C ALA A 148 -10.23 5.14 36.91
N ASP A 149 -10.42 4.44 35.79
CA ASP A 149 -9.38 4.15 34.81
C ASP A 149 -9.01 5.40 34.01
N VAL A 150 -9.95 6.33 33.80
CA VAL A 150 -9.68 7.55 33.04
C VAL A 150 -8.87 8.59 33.81
N TYR A 151 -8.76 8.44 35.14
CA TYR A 151 -7.92 9.31 35.97
C TYR A 151 -6.52 8.75 36.21
N SER A 152 -6.31 7.43 36.07
CA SER A 152 -5.01 6.81 36.27
C SER A 152 -4.18 6.79 34.97
N VAL A 153 -2.85 6.79 35.11
CA VAL A 153 -1.94 6.66 33.95
C VAL A 153 -2.07 5.26 33.34
N GLU A 154 -2.04 4.23 34.18
CA GLU A 154 -2.19 2.83 33.78
C GLU A 154 -3.52 2.58 33.06
N GLY A 155 -4.62 3.12 33.57
CA GLY A 155 -5.93 2.99 32.92
C GLY A 155 -6.02 3.67 31.56
N LYS A 156 -5.34 4.81 31.36
CA LYS A 156 -5.22 5.45 30.04
C LYS A 156 -4.37 4.62 29.07
N GLU A 157 -3.28 4.03 29.54
CA GLU A 157 -2.46 3.14 28.74
C GLU A 157 -3.24 1.90 28.30
N ASP A 158 -4.00 1.30 29.22
CA ASP A 158 -4.84 0.14 28.91
C ASP A 158 -6.02 0.49 28.01
N LEU A 159 -6.61 1.68 28.17
CA LEU A 159 -7.60 2.20 27.23
C LEU A 159 -6.99 2.37 25.82
N SER A 160 -5.79 2.95 25.70
CA SER A 160 -5.10 3.08 24.40
C SER A 160 -4.88 1.71 23.74
N LYS A 161 -4.44 0.69 24.50
CA LYS A 161 -4.25 -0.67 23.99
C LYS A 161 -5.57 -1.28 23.51
N ARG A 162 -6.66 -1.14 24.29
CA ARG A 162 -7.99 -1.64 23.92
C ARG A 162 -8.53 -0.94 22.68
N LEU A 163 -8.37 0.38 22.57
CA LEU A 163 -8.74 1.14 21.38
C LEU A 163 -7.94 0.66 20.17
N THR A 164 -6.63 0.47 20.31
CA THR A 164 -5.76 -0.04 19.24
C THR A 164 -6.23 -1.41 18.74
N ALA A 165 -6.53 -2.34 19.67
CA ALA A 165 -7.05 -3.66 19.34
C ALA A 165 -8.42 -3.58 18.64
N ALA A 166 -9.32 -2.71 19.09
CA ALA A 166 -10.63 -2.53 18.48
C ALA A 166 -10.54 -1.98 17.05
N ILE A 167 -9.62 -1.03 16.80
CA ILE A 167 -9.38 -0.49 15.46
C ILE A 167 -8.81 -1.57 14.54
N ASN A 168 -7.80 -2.32 15.01
CA ASN A 168 -7.23 -3.41 14.22
C ASN A 168 -8.26 -4.49 13.91
N ALA A 169 -9.15 -4.85 14.85
CA ALA A 169 -10.21 -5.81 14.58
C ALA A 169 -11.14 -5.35 13.44
N VAL A 170 -11.50 -4.06 13.40
CA VAL A 170 -12.30 -3.50 12.29
C VAL A 170 -11.54 -3.56 10.97
N LEU A 171 -10.25 -3.24 10.97
CA LEU A 171 -9.42 -3.31 9.75
C LEU A 171 -9.21 -4.76 9.29
N GLU A 172 -8.99 -5.70 10.20
CA GLU A 172 -8.89 -7.13 9.89
C GLU A 172 -10.19 -7.68 9.31
N GLU A 173 -11.33 -7.27 9.84
CA GLU A 173 -12.64 -7.70 9.35
C GLU A 173 -12.93 -7.18 7.93
N ASN A 174 -12.56 -5.94 7.62
CA ASN A 174 -12.92 -5.29 6.35
C ASN A 174 -11.84 -5.40 5.26
N GLU A 175 -10.56 -5.41 5.64
CA GLU A 175 -9.41 -5.38 4.72
C GLU A 175 -8.49 -6.60 4.88
N GLY A 176 -8.72 -7.45 5.88
CA GLY A 176 -7.91 -8.66 6.13
C GLY A 176 -6.57 -8.41 6.84
N PHE A 177 -6.29 -7.16 7.24
CA PHE A 177 -5.04 -6.80 7.92
C PHE A 177 -5.19 -5.62 8.90
N GLY A 178 -4.74 -5.83 10.13
CA GLY A 178 -4.63 -4.80 11.16
C GLY A 178 -3.19 -4.26 11.24
N GLY A 179 -3.01 -2.96 10.95
CA GLY A 179 -1.70 -2.34 10.84
C GLY A 179 -1.44 -1.19 11.81
N ILE A 180 -2.30 -0.99 12.81
CA ILE A 180 -2.17 0.10 13.78
C ILE A 180 -1.29 -0.34 14.94
N GLU A 181 -0.25 0.46 15.21
CA GLU A 181 0.70 0.24 16.30
C GLU A 181 0.16 0.77 17.63
N ALA A 182 -0.45 1.96 17.60
CA ALA A 182 -0.93 2.63 18.80
C ALA A 182 -1.97 3.71 18.50
N VAL A 183 -2.85 3.92 19.47
CA VAL A 183 -3.76 5.06 19.58
C VAL A 183 -3.16 6.08 20.55
N HIS A 184 -3.12 7.34 20.11
CA HIS A 184 -2.60 8.48 20.85
C HIS A 184 -3.73 9.45 21.21
N PHE A 185 -3.76 9.91 22.46
CA PHE A 185 -4.68 10.95 22.89
C PHE A 185 -4.06 12.32 22.62
N LYS A 186 -4.66 13.10 21.72
CA LYS A 186 -4.31 14.51 21.47
C LYS A 186 -4.93 15.44 22.51
N GLY A 187 -6.12 15.10 22.96
CA GLY A 187 -6.90 15.81 23.97
C GLY A 187 -7.69 14.80 24.80
N PHE A 188 -7.82 15.05 26.10
CA PHE A 188 -8.50 14.15 27.03
C PHE A 188 -9.17 14.97 28.13
N LEU A 189 -10.50 15.01 28.11
CA LEU A 189 -11.31 15.80 29.02
C LEU A 189 -12.40 14.93 29.65
N VAL A 190 -12.60 15.07 30.95
CA VAL A 190 -13.61 14.34 31.74
C VAL A 190 -14.44 15.36 32.51
N GLN A 191 -15.76 15.20 32.53
CA GLN A 191 -16.74 16.10 33.14
C GLN A 191 -17.72 15.36 34.04
#